data_AF-A0A352KJM1-F1
#
_entry.id   AF-A0A352KJM1-F1
#
_cell.length_a   1.000
_cell.length_b   1.000
_cell.length_c   1.000
_cell.angle_alpha   90.00
_cell.angle_beta   90.00
_cell.angle_gamma   90.00
#
_symmetry.space_group_name_H-M   'P 1'
#
loop_
_entity.id
_entity.type
_entity.pdbx_description
1 polymer ?
#
loop_
_entity_poly.entity_id
_entity_poly.type
_entity_poly.pdbx_seq_one_letter_code
_entity_poly.pdbx_strand_id
1 'polypeptide(L)' 'QALEGGTLFQIRDMLEEMSGPDIADILESMPRKERYIVWAMVDADSQGEILPFLNDTVRGNLIRR' A
#
# COMPACT_ATOMS: atom_id res chain seq x y z
N GLN A 1 23.89 -10.77 3.15
CA GLN A 1 22.74 -9.87 3.05
C GLN A 1 21.73 -10.50 2.10
N ALA A 2 20.79 -11.29 2.64
CA ALA A 2 19.73 -11.96 1.88
C ALA A 2 18.37 -11.85 2.60
N LEU A 3 18.39 -11.54 3.90
CA LEU A 3 17.21 -11.39 4.75
C LEU A 3 16.31 -10.23 4.30
N GLU A 4 16.89 -9.05 4.02
CA GLU A 4 16.13 -7.85 3.64
C GLU A 4 15.37 -8.02 2.31
N GLY A 5 15.99 -8.67 1.31
CA GLY A 5 15.34 -8.97 0.04
C GLY A 5 14.21 -9.99 0.17
N GLY A 6 14.37 -10.99 1.04
CA GLY A 6 13.35 -11.99 1.32
C GLY A 6 12.11 -11.40 2.00
N THR A 7 12.30 -10.52 2.98
CA THR A 7 11.20 -9.89 3.71
C THR A 7 10.37 -8.95 2.82
N LEU A 8 11.01 -8.18 1.93
CA LEU A 8 10.28 -7.29 1.02
C LEU A 8 9.45 -8.05 -0.01
N PHE A 9 9.96 -9.18 -0.51
CA PHE A 9 9.21 -10.05 -1.41
C PHE A 9 7.97 -10.62 -0.73
N GLN A 10 8.10 -11.09 0.52
CA GLN A 10 6.98 -11.60 1.31
C GLN A 10 5.90 -10.54 1.55
N ILE A 11 6.29 -9.29 1.83
CA ILE A 11 5.32 -8.21 2.03
C ILE A 11 4.55 -7.91 0.74
N ARG A 12 5.24 -7.91 -0.42
CA ARG A 12 4.58 -7.73 -1.72
C ARG A 12 3.57 -8.85 -2.00
N ASP A 13 3.99 -10.10 -1.81
CA ASP A 13 3.15 -11.29 -2.04
C ASP A 13 1.89 -11.24 -1.16
N MET A 14 2.07 -10.87 0.13
CA MET A 14 0.93 -10.67 1.04
C MET A 14 -0.02 -9.55 0.57
N LEU A 15 0.50 -8.44 0.04
CA LEU A 15 -0.33 -7.34 -0.46
C LEU A 15 -1.10 -7.76 -1.72
N GLU A 16 -0.49 -8.56 -2.60
CA GLU A 16 -1.13 -9.06 -3.83
C GLU A 16 -2.29 -10.02 -3.53
N GLU A 17 -2.25 -10.74 -2.41
CA GLU A 17 -3.34 -11.63 -1.97
C GLU A 17 -4.50 -10.90 -1.24
N MET A 18 -4.33 -9.62 -0.90
CA MET A 18 -5.32 -8.86 -0.14
C MET A 18 -6.34 -8.14 -1.02
N SER A 19 -7.54 -7.92 -0.49
CA SER A 19 -8.55 -7.13 -1.18
C SER A 19 -8.24 -5.62 -1.12
N GLY A 20 -8.70 -4.87 -2.12
CA GLY A 20 -8.53 -3.42 -2.16
C GLY A 20 -8.99 -2.68 -0.89
N PRO A 21 -10.19 -2.98 -0.34
CA PRO A 21 -10.64 -2.42 0.94
C PRO A 21 -9.72 -2.74 2.12
N ASP A 22 -9.22 -3.98 2.24
CA ASP A 22 -8.35 -4.36 3.36
C ASP A 22 -7.01 -3.61 3.29
N ILE A 23 -6.46 -3.45 2.07
CA ILE A 23 -5.24 -2.65 1.87
C ILE A 23 -5.51 -1.18 2.20
N ALA A 24 -6.69 -0.65 1.84
CA ALA A 24 -7.08 0.71 2.19
C ALA A 24 -7.10 0.92 3.72
N ASP A 25 -7.74 0.03 4.47
CA ASP A 25 -7.79 0.08 5.94
C ASP A 25 -6.39 0.08 6.56
N ILE A 26 -5.49 -0.78 6.05
CA ILE A 26 -4.09 -0.80 6.49
C ILE A 26 -3.41 0.54 6.22
N LEU A 27 -3.50 1.06 5.00
CA LEU A 27 -2.88 2.33 4.62
C LEU A 27 -3.39 3.49 5.50
N GLU A 28 -4.66 3.49 5.86
CA GLU A 28 -5.26 4.52 6.72
C GLU A 28 -4.76 4.45 8.17
N SER A 29 -4.53 3.24 8.69
CA SER A 29 -3.99 3.02 10.02
C SER A 29 -2.50 3.38 10.15
N MET A 30 -1.77 3.45 9.03
CA MET A 30 -0.33 3.71 9.01
C MET A 30 0.02 5.19 9.16
N PRO A 31 1.12 5.52 9.86
CA PRO A 31 1.69 6.85 9.79
C PRO A 31 2.17 7.17 8.36
N ARG A 32 2.27 8.46 8.07
CA ARG A 32 2.45 8.98 6.71
C ARG A 32 3.66 8.38 5.98
N LYS A 33 4.78 8.16 6.68
CA LYS A 33 6.03 7.69 6.06
C LYS A 33 5.92 6.23 5.62
N GLU A 34 5.43 5.38 6.51
CA GLU A 34 5.26 3.95 6.32
C GLU A 34 4.25 3.67 5.21
N ARG A 35 3.16 4.46 5.17
CA ARG A 35 2.16 4.38 4.12
C ARG A 35 2.75 4.54 2.72
N TYR A 36 3.64 5.50 2.50
CA TYR A 36 4.26 5.68 1.17
C TYR A 36 5.15 4.50 0.77
N ILE A 37 5.78 3.84 1.75
CA ILE A 37 6.61 2.66 1.52
C ILE A 37 5.72 1.52 1.02
N VAL A 38 4.62 1.24 1.73
CA VAL A 38 3.65 0.19 1.35
C VAL A 38 2.98 0.53 0.02
N TRP A 39 2.55 1.77 -0.17
CA TRP A 39 1.95 2.23 -1.43
C TRP A 39 2.88 2.03 -2.64
N ALA A 40 4.19 2.24 -2.47
CA ALA A 40 5.17 2.00 -3.53
C ALA A 40 5.40 0.51 -3.85
N MET A 41 4.91 -0.41 -3.00
CA MET A 41 4.98 -1.85 -3.24
C MET A 41 3.78 -2.36 -4.03
N VAL A 42 2.62 -1.72 -3.90
CA VAL A 42 1.41 -2.03 -4.67
C VAL A 42 1.64 -1.66 -6.14
N ASP A 43 1.30 -2.54 -7.07
CA ASP A 43 1.35 -2.28 -8.51
C ASP A 43 0.27 -1.27 -8.95
N ALA A 44 0.45 -0.69 -10.13
CA ALA A 44 -0.40 0.42 -10.59
C ALA A 44 -1.87 0.03 -10.83
N ASP A 45 -2.13 -1.22 -11.22
CA ASP A 45 -3.49 -1.69 -11.49
C ASP A 45 -4.25 -1.83 -10.16
N SER A 46 -3.65 -2.50 -9.17
CA SER A 46 -4.21 -2.59 -7.82
C SER A 46 -4.32 -1.23 -7.13
N GLN A 47 -3.37 -0.31 -7.34
CA GLN A 47 -3.51 1.07 -6.84
C GLN A 47 -4.80 1.73 -7.34
N GLY A 48 -5.16 1.53 -8.62
CA GLY A 48 -6.42 2.02 -9.19
C GLY A 48 -7.66 1.47 -8.49
N GLU A 49 -7.62 0.20 -8.08
CA GLU A 49 -8.69 -0.47 -7.35
C GLU A 49 -8.78 -0.06 -5.88
N ILE A 50 -7.66 0.28 -5.24
CA ILE A 50 -7.60 0.69 -3.82
C ILE A 50 -8.03 2.14 -3.61
N LEU A 51 -7.68 3.05 -4.53
CA LEU A 51 -7.95 4.48 -4.41
C LEU A 51 -9.41 4.82 -4.03
N PRO A 52 -10.45 4.20 -4.62
CA PRO A 52 -11.85 4.45 -4.28
C PRO A 52 -12.22 4.17 -2.82
N PHE A 53 -11.51 3.27 -2.13
CA PHE A 53 -11.79 2.90 -0.74
C PHE A 53 -11.12 3.80 0.30
N LEU A 54 -10.09 4.54 -0.10
CA LEU A 54 -9.39 5.47 0.78
C LEU A 54 -10.19 6.75 1.05
N ASN A 55 -10.12 7.25 2.28
CA ASN A 55 -10.61 8.57 2.66
C ASN A 55 -9.82 9.69 1.94
N ASP A 56 -10.45 10.85 1.80
CA ASP A 56 -9.91 11.95 0.97
C ASP A 56 -8.55 12.47 1.45
N THR A 57 -8.29 12.41 2.76
CA THR A 57 -7.00 12.84 3.32
C THR A 57 -5.90 11.87 2.88
N VAL A 58 -6.11 10.57 3.05
CA VAL A 58 -5.12 9.56 2.68
C VAL A 58 -4.95 9.48 1.17
N ARG A 59 -6.06 9.42 0.42
CA ARG A 59 -6.05 9.47 -1.05
C ARG A 59 -5.29 10.68 -1.57
N GLY A 60 -5.61 11.87 -1.05
CA GLY A 60 -4.96 13.12 -1.43
C GLY A 60 -3.45 13.11 -1.19
N ASN A 61 -3.00 12.53 -0.07
CA ASN A 61 -1.58 12.39 0.25
C ASN A 61 -0.83 11.46 -0.72
N LEU A 62 -1.49 10.43 -1.26
CA LEU A 62 -0.87 9.44 -2.14
C LEU A 62 -0.80 9.89 -3.60
N ILE A 63 -1.82 10.61 -4.08
CA ILE A 63 -1.90 11.06 -5.48
C ILE A 63 -1.20 12.40 -5.73
N ARG A 64 -1.09 13.26 -4.71
CA ARG A 64 -0.37 14.54 -4.78
C ARG A 64 1.06 14.34 -4.28
N ARG A 65 1.94 13.89 -5.16
CA ARG A 65 3.40 13.93 -4.93
C ARG A 65 3.91 15.36 -4.98
#